data_AF-A0A8B9PXZ2-F1
#
_entry.id   AF-A0A8B9PXZ2-F1
#
_cell.length_a   1.000
_cell.length_b   1.000
_cell.length_c   1.000
_cell.angle_alpha   90.00
_cell.angle_beta   90.00
_cell.angle_gamma   90.00
#
_symmetry.space_group_name_H-M   'P 1'
#
loop_
_entity.id
_entity.type
_entity.pdbx_description
1 polymer ?
#
loop_
_entity_poly.entity_id
_entity_poly.type
_entity_poly.pdbx_seq_one_letter_code
_entity_poly.pdbx_strand_id
1 'polypeptide(L)'
;LNMSVTDPTAWATAMNNLGMVPVGLAGQQLVTGFDPSLSMMTGITPINPMIPGMGLVPPPPPTDVPVVKEIIHCKSCTLFPPNPNLPPPSTRERPPGCKTVFVGGLPENATEEIIQEVFEQCGDITAIRKSKKNFCHIRFAEEFMVDKAIYLSGYRMRLGSSTDKKDSGRLHVDFAQARDDFYEWECKQRMLAREERHRRKMEEDRLRPPSPPAIMHYSEHEAALLAEKLKDDSKFSEAITVLLTWIERGEVNRRSANQFYSMVQSANSHVRRLMNEKAAHEQEMEQAKESFKNALTGILTQFEQIVAVFNASTRQKAWDHFSKAQRKNIDIWRKHSEELRNAHSEQLMGIRREEEMEMSDDDSGDNPTKKLRVDDSALAAQAYALKEENDSLRWQLDAYRNEVELLKQEKGQLFRTEESLTKDQQLQFLQQTMQGMQQVLLWKNSKELNNKKSELEQAKEEQTHTQAMLKVLQEQVRGLKASPPKPIGYYAFVFNTGIISTFLHVHPFGANIEYLWSYMQQLDSRISANEIEMLLMRLPRMFKQEFTGVGATLEKRWKFCAFEGIKTI
;
A
#
# COMPACT_ATOMS: atom_id res chain seq x y z
N LEU A 1 -46.45 9.07 -13.46
CA LEU A 1 -46.94 7.68 -13.36
C LEU A 1 -45.74 6.78 -13.16
N ASN A 2 -45.64 6.20 -11.95
CA ASN A 2 -44.69 5.16 -11.55
C ASN A 2 -44.75 3.95 -12.49
N MET A 3 -43.65 3.18 -12.58
CA MET A 3 -43.51 1.71 -12.49
C MET A 3 -42.09 1.35 -13.00
N SER A 4 -41.11 1.15 -12.10
CA SER A 4 -40.68 -0.12 -11.47
C SER A 4 -39.76 -0.99 -12.35
N VAL A 5 -38.44 -0.83 -12.16
CA VAL A 5 -37.40 -1.69 -12.74
C VAL A 5 -37.21 -2.90 -11.84
N THR A 6 -38.10 -3.87 -11.97
CA THR A 6 -37.92 -5.23 -11.44
C THR A 6 -38.53 -6.19 -12.46
N ASP A 7 -37.79 -6.49 -13.53
CA ASP A 7 -38.07 -7.65 -14.35
C ASP A 7 -36.75 -8.31 -14.84
N PRO A 8 -36.39 -9.52 -14.38
CA PRO A 8 -35.13 -10.20 -14.72
C PRO A 8 -35.04 -10.68 -16.18
N THR A 9 -36.10 -10.53 -16.97
CA THR A 9 -36.24 -11.12 -18.31
C THR A 9 -35.70 -10.26 -19.45
N ALA A 10 -35.31 -9.02 -19.21
CA ALA A 10 -34.70 -8.14 -20.22
C ALA A 10 -33.24 -8.49 -20.53
N TRP A 11 -32.52 -9.12 -19.60
CA TRP A 11 -31.11 -9.53 -19.78
C TRP A 11 -30.94 -10.78 -20.64
N ALA A 12 -31.96 -11.66 -20.68
CA ALA A 12 -31.91 -12.90 -21.45
C ALA A 12 -32.02 -12.68 -22.97
N THR A 13 -32.69 -11.61 -23.42
CA THR A 13 -32.82 -11.29 -24.86
C THR A 13 -31.58 -10.57 -25.41
N ALA A 14 -30.81 -9.88 -24.56
CA ALA A 14 -29.59 -9.17 -24.99
C ALA A 14 -28.40 -10.11 -25.22
N MET A 15 -28.33 -11.26 -24.55
CA MET A 15 -27.22 -12.23 -24.71
C MET A 15 -27.39 -13.23 -25.85
N ASN A 16 -28.57 -13.33 -26.47
CA ASN A 16 -28.82 -14.25 -27.60
C ASN A 16 -28.35 -13.71 -28.97
N ASN A 17 -27.98 -12.43 -29.07
CA ASN A 17 -27.47 -11.81 -30.31
C ASN A 17 -25.92 -11.83 -30.45
N LEU A 18 -25.19 -12.49 -29.53
CA LEU A 18 -23.73 -12.64 -29.60
C LEU A 18 -23.23 -14.09 -29.68
N GLY A 19 -24.12 -15.05 -29.98
CA GLY A 19 -23.75 -16.30 -30.66
C GLY A 19 -22.76 -17.24 -29.93
N MET A 20 -22.94 -17.50 -28.64
CA MET A 20 -22.20 -18.55 -27.92
C MET A 20 -23.17 -19.53 -27.24
N VAL A 21 -23.25 -20.75 -27.76
CA VAL A 21 -24.09 -21.84 -27.25
C VAL A 21 -23.39 -22.51 -26.05
N PRO A 22 -24.07 -22.79 -24.92
CA PRO A 22 -23.50 -23.56 -23.82
C PRO A 22 -23.65 -25.07 -24.09
N VAL A 23 -22.55 -25.83 -24.00
CA VAL A 23 -22.57 -27.30 -24.01
C VAL A 23 -22.92 -27.79 -22.59
N GLY A 24 -24.10 -28.39 -22.45
CA GLY A 24 -24.54 -29.11 -21.26
C GLY A 24 -24.03 -30.55 -21.22
N LEU A 25 -23.70 -31.03 -20.01
CA LEU A 25 -23.40 -32.42 -19.72
C LEU A 25 -24.64 -33.31 -19.88
N ALA A 26 -24.49 -34.42 -20.62
CA ALA A 26 -25.15 -35.70 -20.33
C ALA A 26 -24.46 -36.86 -21.08
N GLY A 27 -24.17 -37.96 -20.38
CA GLY A 27 -24.11 -39.31 -20.99
C GLY A 27 -22.79 -40.09 -20.98
N GLN A 28 -22.59 -40.86 -19.91
CA GLN A 28 -22.07 -42.24 -19.87
C GLN A 28 -20.59 -42.63 -20.16
N GLN A 29 -19.98 -43.14 -19.07
CA GLN A 29 -19.37 -44.47 -18.87
C GLN A 29 -17.86 -44.77 -19.10
N LEU A 30 -17.33 -45.40 -18.03
CA LEU A 30 -16.22 -46.36 -17.88
C LEU A 30 -14.76 -45.89 -17.57
N VAL A 31 -14.46 -45.90 -16.27
CA VAL A 31 -13.45 -46.76 -15.57
C VAL A 31 -11.93 -46.50 -15.74
N THR A 32 -11.32 -46.30 -14.56
CA THR A 32 -9.94 -46.61 -14.08
C THR A 32 -8.72 -45.80 -14.50
N GLY A 33 -7.95 -45.37 -13.49
CA GLY A 33 -6.54 -45.78 -13.40
C GLY A 33 -5.50 -44.69 -13.12
N PHE A 34 -5.13 -44.55 -11.84
CA PHE A 34 -3.77 -44.39 -11.30
C PHE A 34 -2.76 -43.36 -11.86
N ASP A 35 -2.46 -42.40 -10.96
CA ASP A 35 -1.14 -42.00 -10.40
C ASP A 35 -0.18 -41.07 -11.20
N PRO A 36 0.16 -39.88 -10.66
CA PRO A 36 1.22 -39.02 -11.15
C PRO A 36 2.51 -39.21 -10.35
N SER A 37 3.48 -39.97 -10.89
CA SER A 37 4.86 -39.87 -10.44
C SER A 37 5.86 -40.00 -11.60
N LEU A 38 6.93 -39.20 -11.49
CA LEU A 38 8.20 -39.25 -12.23
C LEU A 38 8.29 -38.53 -13.59
N SER A 39 8.86 -37.32 -13.48
CA SER A 39 10.16 -36.95 -14.08
C SER A 39 10.28 -36.39 -15.50
N MET A 40 10.85 -35.18 -15.49
CA MET A 40 12.03 -34.77 -16.25
C MET A 40 11.89 -34.47 -17.75
N MET A 41 12.02 -33.17 -18.02
CA MET A 41 12.96 -32.58 -18.98
C MET A 41 12.59 -32.54 -20.47
N THR A 42 12.91 -31.38 -21.05
CA THR A 42 13.05 -31.03 -22.47
C THR A 42 11.77 -30.68 -23.23
N GLY A 43 11.82 -29.55 -23.94
CA GLY A 43 10.81 -29.20 -24.94
C GLY A 43 10.62 -27.72 -25.13
N ILE A 44 11.60 -27.05 -25.76
CA ILE A 44 11.39 -25.76 -26.41
C ILE A 44 10.26 -25.92 -27.43
N THR A 45 9.18 -25.16 -27.31
CA THR A 45 8.24 -24.90 -28.42
C THR A 45 7.94 -23.41 -28.51
N PRO A 46 7.87 -22.84 -29.73
CA PRO A 46 7.79 -21.40 -29.95
C PRO A 46 6.33 -20.93 -29.82
N ILE A 47 6.07 -19.91 -29.02
CA ILE A 47 4.77 -19.22 -29.03
C ILE A 47 4.97 -17.84 -29.66
N ASN A 48 4.45 -17.73 -30.89
CA ASN A 48 4.27 -16.50 -31.64
C ASN A 48 3.29 -15.56 -30.90
N PRO A 49 3.41 -14.23 -31.05
CA PRO A 49 2.86 -13.25 -30.13
C PRO A 49 1.47 -12.78 -30.55
N MET A 50 0.47 -12.94 -29.69
CA MET A 50 -0.84 -12.30 -29.82
C MET A 50 -1.33 -11.87 -28.43
N ILE A 51 -0.65 -10.89 -27.85
CA ILE A 51 -1.20 -10.04 -26.78
C ILE A 51 -0.68 -8.61 -27.01
N PRO A 52 -1.47 -7.72 -27.65
CA PRO A 52 -1.20 -6.29 -27.58
C PRO A 52 -1.37 -5.82 -26.14
N GLY A 53 -0.25 -5.46 -25.52
CA GLY A 53 -0.19 -4.95 -24.17
C GLY A 53 -0.98 -3.65 -24.01
N MET A 54 -1.59 -3.53 -22.83
CA MET A 54 -2.09 -2.27 -22.30
C MET A 54 -0.91 -1.29 -22.10
N GLY A 55 -0.58 -0.56 -23.16
CA GLY A 55 0.15 0.71 -23.06
C GLY A 55 -0.87 1.81 -22.86
N LEU A 56 -1.06 2.26 -21.60
CA LEU A 56 -1.75 3.52 -21.31
C LEU A 56 -0.81 4.68 -21.67
N VAL A 57 -0.72 4.98 -22.97
CA VAL A 57 -0.33 6.30 -23.43
C VAL A 57 -1.61 6.94 -23.96
N PRO A 58 -2.15 7.99 -23.32
CA PRO A 58 -3.24 8.73 -23.92
C PRO A 58 -2.74 9.28 -25.26
N PRO A 59 -3.48 9.13 -26.37
CA PRO A 59 -3.15 9.85 -27.58
C PRO A 59 -3.16 11.35 -27.22
N PRO A 60 -2.14 12.12 -27.64
CA PRO A 60 -2.15 13.55 -27.38
C PRO A 60 -3.41 14.15 -28.03
N PRO A 61 -4.08 15.10 -27.36
CA PRO A 61 -5.25 15.75 -27.93
C PRO A 61 -4.87 16.41 -29.26
N PRO A 62 -5.73 16.38 -30.29
CA PRO A 62 -5.50 17.12 -31.52
C PRO A 62 -5.58 18.61 -31.18
N THR A 63 -4.42 19.25 -31.02
CA THR A 63 -4.32 20.70 -30.94
C THR A 63 -4.41 21.27 -32.34
N ASP A 64 -5.63 21.39 -32.87
CA ASP A 64 -5.95 22.29 -34.00
C ASP A 64 -6.01 23.74 -33.49
N VAL A 65 -4.89 24.24 -32.97
CA VAL A 65 -4.65 25.68 -32.80
C VAL A 65 -3.72 26.10 -33.93
N PRO A 66 -4.11 27.09 -34.77
CA PRO A 66 -3.20 27.61 -35.79
C PRO A 66 -1.99 28.20 -35.07
N VAL A 67 -0.87 27.50 -35.12
CA VAL A 67 0.36 27.97 -34.51
C VAL A 67 0.91 29.10 -35.37
N VAL A 68 0.59 30.34 -34.99
CA VAL A 68 1.16 31.54 -35.62
C VAL A 68 2.64 31.59 -35.26
N LYS A 69 3.49 31.14 -36.18
CA LYS A 69 4.94 31.24 -36.07
C LYS A 69 5.34 32.73 -36.11
N GLU A 70 6.02 33.24 -35.09
CA GLU A 70 6.48 34.63 -35.01
C GLU A 70 7.80 34.85 -35.75
N ILE A 71 8.13 36.10 -36.10
CA ILE A 71 9.43 36.48 -36.69
C ILE A 71 10.50 36.41 -35.60
N ILE A 72 11.54 35.60 -35.81
CA ILE A 72 12.65 35.44 -34.86
C ILE A 72 13.81 36.33 -35.32
N HIS A 73 14.25 37.24 -34.45
CA HIS A 73 15.37 38.14 -34.71
C HIS A 73 16.61 37.64 -33.98
N CYS A 74 17.66 37.29 -34.72
CA CYS A 74 19.00 36.99 -34.21
C CYS A 74 19.93 38.18 -34.50
N LYS A 75 21.10 38.24 -33.87
CA LYS A 75 22.10 39.30 -34.04
C LYS A 75 22.61 39.34 -35.50
N SER A 76 22.77 38.18 -36.12
CA SER A 76 23.38 38.05 -37.45
C SER A 76 22.36 37.71 -38.55
N CYS A 77 21.13 37.33 -38.21
CA CYS A 77 20.09 36.95 -39.17
C CYS A 77 18.66 37.11 -38.64
N THR A 78 17.68 37.13 -39.54
CA THR A 78 16.24 37.16 -39.19
C THR A 78 15.53 35.97 -39.84
N LEU A 79 14.74 35.24 -39.05
CA LEU A 79 13.91 34.13 -39.50
C LEU A 79 12.46 34.57 -39.66
N PHE A 80 11.94 34.53 -40.89
CA PHE A 80 10.56 34.82 -41.20
C PHE A 80 9.71 33.54 -41.22
N PRO A 81 8.51 33.55 -40.60
CA PRO A 81 7.68 32.37 -40.53
C PRO A 81 7.16 31.94 -41.91
N PRO A 82 6.91 30.64 -42.13
CA PRO A 82 6.25 30.16 -43.34
C PRO A 82 4.81 30.68 -43.43
N ASN A 83 4.29 30.78 -44.65
CA ASN A 83 2.89 31.13 -44.87
C ASN A 83 1.97 30.07 -44.21
N PRO A 84 1.04 30.47 -43.31
CA PRO A 84 0.14 29.55 -42.62
C PRO A 84 -0.74 28.71 -43.56
N ASN A 85 -0.96 29.16 -44.80
CA ASN A 85 -1.81 28.48 -45.78
C ASN A 85 -1.10 27.36 -46.56
N LEU A 86 0.19 27.12 -46.30
CA LEU A 86 0.95 26.04 -46.93
C LEU A 86 0.99 24.81 -46.00
N PRO A 87 0.95 23.58 -46.56
CA PRO A 87 1.06 22.38 -45.74
C PRO A 87 2.37 22.38 -44.94
N PRO A 88 2.35 21.87 -43.69
CA PRO A 88 3.54 21.78 -42.87
C PRO A 88 4.63 20.96 -43.58
N PRO A 89 5.92 21.31 -43.41
CA PRO A 89 7.01 20.55 -44.01
C PRO A 89 6.92 19.07 -43.62
N SER A 90 7.13 18.16 -44.56
CA SER A 90 7.20 16.72 -44.29
C SER A 90 8.33 16.43 -43.30
N THR A 91 8.03 15.71 -42.23
CA THR A 91 9.03 15.22 -41.26
C THR A 91 9.12 13.71 -41.33
N ARG A 92 10.31 13.17 -41.08
CA ARG A 92 10.54 11.72 -40.98
C ARG A 92 10.05 11.19 -39.63
N GLU A 93 9.87 9.88 -39.55
CA GLU A 93 9.66 9.21 -38.27
C GLU A 93 10.91 9.37 -37.38
N ARG A 94 10.71 9.70 -36.11
CA ARG A 94 11.80 9.94 -35.16
C ARG A 94 12.59 8.65 -34.91
N PRO A 95 13.90 8.61 -35.19
CA PRO A 95 14.74 7.48 -34.83
C PRO A 95 14.86 7.32 -33.30
N PRO A 96 15.02 6.09 -32.77
CA PRO A 96 15.26 5.87 -31.34
C PRO A 96 16.51 6.61 -30.85
N GLY A 97 16.38 7.36 -29.75
CA GLY A 97 17.48 8.13 -29.17
C GLY A 97 17.92 9.36 -29.96
N CYS A 98 17.12 9.80 -30.94
CA CYS A 98 17.47 10.92 -31.81
C CYS A 98 17.77 12.20 -31.02
N LYS A 99 19.03 12.63 -31.03
CA LYS A 99 19.51 13.93 -30.51
C LYS A 99 20.02 14.82 -31.64
N THR A 100 20.16 14.28 -32.84
CA THR A 100 20.69 14.98 -34.01
C THR A 100 19.58 15.40 -34.96
N VAL A 101 19.60 16.66 -35.39
CA VAL A 101 18.74 17.18 -36.45
C VAL A 101 19.51 17.39 -37.73
N PHE A 102 18.83 17.18 -38.86
CA PHE A 102 19.25 17.60 -40.17
C PHE A 102 18.67 18.99 -40.45
N VAL A 103 19.51 19.94 -40.87
CA VAL A 103 19.10 21.29 -41.26
C VAL A 103 19.52 21.52 -42.71
N GLY A 104 18.55 21.55 -43.62
CA GLY A 104 18.73 21.86 -45.03
C GLY A 104 18.26 23.27 -45.41
N GLY A 105 18.63 23.73 -46.59
CA GLY A 105 18.18 25.01 -47.15
C GLY A 105 18.81 26.24 -46.48
N LEU A 106 20.02 26.07 -45.94
CA LEU A 106 20.83 27.15 -45.42
C LEU A 106 21.29 28.07 -46.57
N PRO A 107 21.35 29.40 -46.37
CA PRO A 107 22.03 30.32 -47.27
C PRO A 107 23.49 29.92 -47.50
N GLU A 108 24.01 30.18 -48.70
CA GLU A 108 25.39 29.82 -49.08
C GLU A 108 26.42 30.49 -48.17
N ASN A 109 26.14 31.74 -47.77
CA ASN A 109 26.98 32.56 -46.91
C ASN A 109 26.75 32.34 -45.40
N ALA A 110 25.89 31.39 -44.99
CA ALA A 110 25.61 31.16 -43.57
C ALA A 110 26.80 30.45 -42.89
N THR A 111 27.52 31.13 -42.00
CA THR A 111 28.66 30.53 -41.27
C THR A 111 28.19 29.62 -40.13
N GLU A 112 29.11 28.83 -39.58
CA GLU A 112 28.80 27.92 -38.46
C GLU A 112 28.33 28.69 -37.23
N GLU A 113 28.89 29.86 -36.98
CA GLU A 113 28.55 30.75 -35.85
C GLU A 113 27.10 31.25 -35.96
N ILE A 114 26.64 31.57 -37.17
CA ILE A 114 25.25 32.00 -37.41
C ILE A 114 24.28 30.84 -37.17
N ILE A 115 24.67 29.63 -37.59
CA ILE A 115 23.86 28.42 -37.36
C ILE A 115 23.80 28.10 -35.87
N GLN A 116 24.93 28.17 -35.17
CA GLN A 116 24.99 28.01 -33.73
C GLN A 116 24.10 29.04 -33.02
N GLU A 117 24.20 30.32 -33.38
CA GLU A 117 23.41 31.39 -32.78
C GLU A 117 21.89 31.15 -32.88
N VAL A 118 21.43 30.63 -34.01
CA VAL A 118 20.01 30.30 -34.23
C VAL A 118 19.58 29.09 -33.42
N PHE A 119 20.35 27.99 -33.48
CA PHE A 119 19.94 26.72 -32.90
C PHE A 119 20.28 26.57 -31.42
N GLU A 120 21.18 27.39 -30.87
CA GLU A 120 21.48 27.44 -29.43
C GLU A 120 20.27 27.93 -28.63
N GLN A 121 19.39 28.74 -29.24
CA GLN A 121 18.10 29.11 -28.63
C GLN A 121 17.16 27.90 -28.44
N CYS A 122 17.36 26.83 -29.21
CA CYS A 122 16.55 25.60 -29.11
C CYS A 122 17.06 24.66 -28.01
N GLY A 123 18.35 24.69 -27.70
CA GLY A 123 18.96 23.88 -26.66
C GLY A 123 20.47 23.80 -26.76
N ASP A 124 21.09 23.12 -25.81
CA ASP A 124 22.54 22.98 -25.71
C ASP A 124 23.09 22.12 -26.85
N ILE A 125 23.88 22.74 -27.73
CA ILE A 125 24.48 22.08 -28.88
C ILE A 125 25.77 21.38 -28.46
N THR A 126 25.87 20.07 -28.75
CA THR A 126 27.06 19.25 -28.52
C THR A 126 28.01 19.26 -29.72
N ALA A 127 27.48 19.24 -30.94
CA ALA A 127 28.29 19.27 -32.15
C ALA A 127 27.52 19.82 -33.36
N ILE A 128 28.21 20.57 -34.22
CA ILE A 128 27.69 21.05 -35.50
C ILE A 128 28.56 20.47 -36.61
N ARG A 129 27.95 19.90 -37.66
CA ARG A 129 28.64 19.34 -38.83
C ARG A 129 28.06 19.93 -40.10
N LYS A 130 28.65 21.04 -40.58
CA LYS A 130 28.25 21.71 -41.82
C LYS A 130 28.82 20.99 -43.06
N SER A 131 27.97 20.79 -44.06
CA SER A 131 28.34 20.21 -45.35
C SER A 131 28.53 21.28 -46.43
N LYS A 132 29.27 20.93 -47.49
CA LYS A 132 29.47 21.79 -48.68
C LYS A 132 28.19 21.99 -49.52
N LYS A 133 27.14 21.21 -49.27
CA LYS A 133 25.85 21.25 -50.00
C LYS A 133 24.76 22.01 -49.25
N ASN A 134 25.10 23.08 -48.53
CA ASN A 134 24.17 23.96 -47.81
C ASN A 134 23.21 23.23 -46.85
N PHE A 135 23.71 22.16 -46.21
CA PHE A 135 23.03 21.47 -45.12
C PHE A 135 23.97 21.26 -43.94
N CYS A 136 23.41 21.04 -42.76
CA CYS A 136 24.12 20.84 -41.52
C CYS A 136 23.47 19.73 -40.69
N HIS A 137 24.27 19.00 -39.91
CA HIS A 137 23.76 18.16 -38.83
C HIS A 137 24.11 18.79 -37.49
N ILE A 138 23.12 18.98 -36.63
CA ILE A 138 23.31 19.57 -35.30
C ILE A 138 22.91 18.53 -34.27
N ARG A 139 23.84 18.17 -33.39
CA ARG A 139 23.61 17.25 -32.28
C ARG A 139 23.39 18.04 -30.99
N PHE A 140 22.27 17.81 -30.33
CA PHE A 140 21.94 18.40 -29.03
C PHE A 140 22.36 17.48 -27.88
N ALA A 141 22.45 18.04 -26.67
CA ALA A 141 22.74 17.27 -25.46
C ALA A 141 21.63 16.26 -25.13
N GLU A 142 20.37 16.68 -25.30
CA GLU A 142 19.17 15.94 -24.87
C GLU A 142 18.16 15.73 -26.00
N GLU A 143 17.40 14.63 -25.93
CA GLU A 143 16.43 14.23 -26.96
C GLU A 143 15.30 15.25 -27.15
N PHE A 144 14.80 15.87 -26.07
CA PHE A 144 13.67 16.82 -26.14
C PHE A 144 14.05 18.17 -26.77
N MET A 145 15.34 18.49 -26.91
CA MET A 145 15.80 19.73 -27.55
C MET A 145 15.58 19.68 -29.07
N VAL A 146 15.58 18.48 -29.64
CA VAL A 146 15.30 18.22 -31.06
C VAL A 146 13.91 18.74 -31.45
N ASP A 147 12.91 18.56 -30.58
CA ASP A 147 11.54 19.04 -30.81
C ASP A 147 11.46 20.53 -31.11
N LYS A 148 12.22 21.33 -30.35
CA LYS A 148 12.30 22.78 -30.53
C LYS A 148 12.99 23.15 -31.85
N ALA A 149 14.01 22.41 -32.23
CA ALA A 149 14.70 22.63 -33.51
C ALA A 149 13.81 22.28 -34.71
N ILE A 150 13.03 21.19 -34.64
CA ILE A 150 12.05 20.81 -35.68
C ILE A 150 11.01 21.90 -35.90
N TYR A 151 10.64 22.64 -34.85
CA TYR A 151 9.72 23.78 -34.96
C TYR A 151 10.23 24.88 -35.91
N LEU A 152 11.55 25.05 -36.05
CA LEU A 152 12.14 26.00 -36.99
C LEU A 152 12.06 25.55 -38.46
N SER A 153 11.58 24.33 -38.74
CA SER A 153 11.35 23.88 -40.10
C SER A 153 10.32 24.76 -40.82
N GLY A 154 10.67 25.18 -42.04
CA GLY A 154 9.86 26.04 -42.90
C GLY A 154 10.14 27.54 -42.79
N TYR A 155 10.90 27.99 -41.78
CA TYR A 155 11.29 29.40 -41.64
C TYR A 155 12.21 29.85 -42.80
N ARG A 156 12.07 31.10 -43.23
CA ARG A 156 12.96 31.73 -44.21
C ARG A 156 14.03 32.52 -43.47
N MET A 157 15.27 32.08 -43.56
CA MET A 157 16.43 32.78 -43.01
C MET A 157 16.92 33.87 -43.97
N ARG A 158 17.25 35.04 -43.43
CA ARG A 158 17.90 36.16 -44.13
C ARG A 158 19.10 36.64 -43.31
N LEU A 159 20.27 36.70 -43.93
CA LEU A 159 21.51 37.17 -43.29
C LEU A 159 21.61 38.70 -43.36
N GLY A 160 21.75 39.36 -42.21
CA GLY A 160 21.83 40.82 -42.10
C GLY A 160 20.70 41.57 -42.83
N SER A 161 21.06 42.69 -43.48
CA SER A 161 20.14 43.49 -44.31
C SER A 161 20.18 43.14 -45.80
N SER A 162 20.96 42.13 -46.19
CA SER A 162 21.13 41.77 -47.61
C SER A 162 19.84 41.19 -48.19
N THR A 163 19.54 41.56 -49.43
CA THR A 163 18.38 41.05 -50.18
C THR A 163 18.76 40.02 -51.24
N ASP A 164 20.05 39.69 -51.33
CA ASP A 164 20.57 38.77 -52.33
C ASP A 164 20.09 37.34 -52.10
N LYS A 165 19.93 36.61 -53.21
CA LYS A 165 19.49 35.20 -53.19
C LYS A 165 20.49 34.28 -52.47
N LYS A 166 21.76 34.69 -52.35
CA LYS A 166 22.81 33.93 -51.65
C LYS A 166 22.76 34.08 -50.13
N ASP A 167 22.13 35.16 -49.66
CA ASP A 167 21.97 35.51 -48.24
C ASP A 167 20.59 35.15 -47.69
N SER A 168 19.75 34.47 -48.49
CA SER A 168 18.43 34.02 -48.08
C SER A 168 18.19 32.56 -48.43
N GLY A 169 17.65 31.79 -47.48
CA GLY A 169 17.37 30.37 -47.63
C GLY A 169 16.12 29.97 -46.85
N ARG A 170 15.44 28.90 -47.27
CA ARG A 170 14.30 28.34 -46.53
C ARG A 170 14.76 27.12 -45.75
N LEU A 171 14.75 27.22 -44.42
CA LEU A 171 15.19 26.17 -43.53
C LEU A 171 14.24 24.98 -43.63
N HIS A 172 14.84 23.79 -43.72
CA HIS A 172 14.15 22.52 -43.55
C HIS A 172 14.86 21.76 -42.45
N VAL A 173 14.23 21.70 -41.28
CA VAL A 173 14.74 20.93 -40.13
C VAL A 173 13.97 19.62 -40.05
N ASP A 174 14.69 18.51 -39.96
CA ASP A 174 14.13 17.16 -39.88
C ASP A 174 14.98 16.27 -38.96
N PHE A 175 14.44 15.12 -38.54
CA PHE A 175 15.18 14.16 -37.71
C PHE A 175 16.35 13.55 -38.50
N ALA A 176 17.52 13.48 -37.87
CA ALA A 176 18.67 12.81 -38.45
C ALA A 176 18.90 11.45 -37.79
N GLN A 177 19.16 10.44 -38.60
CA GLN A 177 19.59 9.14 -38.11
C GLN A 177 21.10 9.14 -37.89
N ALA A 178 21.52 9.53 -36.68
CA ALA A 178 22.92 9.48 -36.27
C ALA A 178 23.27 8.12 -35.63
N ARG A 179 24.41 7.55 -36.01
CA ARG A 179 24.89 6.26 -35.47
C ARG A 179 25.21 6.34 -33.97
N ASP A 180 25.79 7.46 -33.55
CA ASP A 180 26.17 7.69 -32.14
C ASP A 180 24.93 7.75 -31.24
N ASP A 181 23.88 8.43 -31.69
CA ASP A 181 22.59 8.52 -30.99
C ASP A 181 21.92 7.15 -30.83
N PHE A 182 21.92 6.35 -31.90
CA PHE A 182 21.39 4.99 -31.85
C PHE A 182 22.19 4.09 -30.90
N TYR A 183 23.52 4.19 -30.91
CA TYR A 183 24.39 3.41 -30.03
C TYR A 183 24.21 3.76 -28.54
N GLU A 184 24.07 5.05 -28.21
CA GLU A 184 23.76 5.51 -26.85
C GLU A 184 22.42 4.95 -26.36
N TRP A 185 21.40 4.99 -27.22
CA TRP A 185 20.09 4.44 -26.91
C TRP A 185 20.14 2.92 -26.68
N GLU A 186 20.82 2.15 -27.53
CA GLU A 186 20.98 0.71 -27.33
C GLU A 186 21.70 0.37 -26.02
N CYS A 187 22.73 1.15 -25.66
CA CYS A 187 23.44 0.99 -24.38
C CYS A 187 22.49 1.22 -23.20
N LYS A 188 21.68 2.29 -23.25
CA LYS A 188 20.68 2.62 -22.23
C LYS A 188 19.62 1.51 -22.11
N GLN A 189 19.13 0.97 -23.22
CA GLN A 189 18.18 -0.16 -23.20
C GLN A 189 18.78 -1.42 -22.57
N ARG A 190 20.04 -1.75 -22.90
CA ARG A 190 20.74 -2.89 -22.29
C ARG A 190 20.96 -2.71 -20.78
N MET A 191 21.18 -1.48 -20.32
CA MET A 191 21.30 -1.16 -18.89
C MET A 191 19.96 -1.40 -18.17
N LEU A 192 18.87 -0.82 -18.68
CA LEU A 192 17.52 -0.98 -18.12
C LEU A 192 17.10 -2.46 -18.07
N ALA A 193 17.40 -3.23 -19.11
CA ALA A 193 17.09 -4.67 -19.14
C ALA A 193 17.86 -5.48 -18.09
N ARG A 194 19.09 -5.08 -17.72
CA ARG A 194 19.86 -5.72 -16.64
C ARG A 194 19.28 -5.38 -15.28
N GLU A 195 18.94 -4.11 -15.08
CA GLU A 195 18.34 -3.62 -13.85
C GLU A 195 16.98 -4.30 -13.59
N GLU A 196 16.14 -4.45 -14.62
CA GLU A 196 14.86 -5.16 -14.52
C GLU A 196 15.05 -6.62 -14.08
N ARG A 197 16.04 -7.33 -14.66
CA ARG A 197 16.36 -8.70 -14.24
C ARG A 197 16.86 -8.76 -12.80
N HIS A 198 17.68 -7.80 -12.38
CA HIS A 198 18.15 -7.72 -11.01
C HIS A 198 16.99 -7.48 -10.04
N ARG A 199 16.09 -6.55 -10.37
CA ARG A 199 14.89 -6.25 -9.57
C ARG A 199 13.99 -7.48 -9.44
N ARG A 200 13.73 -8.17 -10.55
CA ARG A 200 12.92 -9.40 -10.56
C ARG A 200 13.55 -10.52 -9.74
N LYS A 201 14.88 -10.71 -9.85
CA LYS A 201 15.60 -11.71 -9.05
C LYS A 201 15.54 -11.40 -7.55
N MET A 202 15.73 -10.15 -7.17
CA MET A 202 15.64 -9.72 -5.78
C MET A 202 14.22 -9.94 -5.20
N GLU A 203 13.19 -9.70 -6.00
CA GLU A 203 11.79 -9.94 -5.60
C GLU A 203 11.47 -11.44 -5.49
N GLU A 204 11.97 -12.26 -6.42
CA GLU A 204 11.88 -13.72 -6.36
C GLU A 204 12.63 -14.30 -5.15
N ASP A 205 13.84 -13.81 -4.88
CA ASP A 205 14.63 -14.22 -3.71
C ASP A 205 13.96 -13.78 -2.40
N ARG A 206 13.22 -12.66 -2.38
CA ARG A 206 12.41 -12.21 -1.22
C ARG A 206 11.22 -13.13 -0.94
N LEU A 207 10.62 -13.70 -1.99
CA LEU A 207 9.46 -14.61 -1.88
C LEU A 207 9.87 -16.06 -1.60
N ARG A 208 11.17 -16.39 -1.71
CA ARG A 208 11.67 -17.70 -1.36
C ARG A 208 11.55 -17.91 0.16
N PRO A 209 10.97 -19.03 0.63
CA PRO A 209 10.99 -19.36 2.05
C PRO A 209 12.43 -19.38 2.57
N PRO A 210 12.69 -18.87 3.79
CA PRO A 210 14.01 -18.98 4.38
C PRO A 210 14.43 -20.45 4.39
N SER A 211 15.68 -20.72 3.99
CA SER A 211 16.23 -22.08 4.08
C SER A 211 16.05 -22.61 5.50
N PRO A 212 15.64 -23.88 5.70
CA PRO A 212 15.44 -24.42 7.03
C PRO A 212 16.66 -24.10 7.91
N PRO A 213 16.46 -23.55 9.11
CA PRO A 213 17.57 -23.16 9.97
C PRO A 213 18.49 -24.36 10.17
N ALA A 214 19.80 -24.11 10.13
CA ALA A 214 20.80 -25.16 10.28
C ALA A 214 20.52 -25.91 11.58
N ILE A 215 20.23 -27.21 11.47
CA ILE A 215 19.82 -27.96 12.65
C ILE A 215 21.03 -28.15 13.53
N MET A 216 21.00 -27.51 14.71
CA MET A 216 22.05 -27.60 15.73
C MET A 216 22.34 -29.07 16.05
N HIS A 217 23.56 -29.52 15.80
CA HIS A 217 23.96 -30.90 16.07
C HIS A 217 24.17 -31.10 17.57
N TYR A 218 23.84 -32.29 18.07
CA TYR A 218 24.10 -32.62 19.46
C TYR A 218 25.62 -32.68 19.71
N SER A 219 26.05 -31.97 20.74
CA SER A 219 27.35 -32.14 21.37
C SER A 219 27.20 -31.88 22.86
N GLU A 220 28.13 -32.39 23.67
CA GLU A 220 28.11 -32.20 25.12
C GLU A 220 28.17 -30.71 25.50
N HIS A 221 28.95 -29.91 24.75
CA HIS A 221 29.06 -28.47 24.93
C HIS A 221 27.74 -27.74 24.60
N GLU A 222 27.16 -28.03 23.43
CA GLU A 222 25.88 -27.45 23.01
C GLU A 222 24.75 -27.84 23.97
N ALA A 223 24.79 -29.05 24.52
CA ALA A 223 23.79 -29.52 25.48
C ALA A 223 23.89 -28.80 26.83
N ALA A 224 25.09 -28.44 27.28
CA ALA A 224 25.26 -27.59 28.45
C ALA A 224 24.72 -26.17 28.21
N LEU A 225 25.00 -25.57 27.05
CA LEU A 225 24.46 -24.26 26.67
C LEU A 225 22.93 -24.29 26.56
N LEU A 226 22.37 -25.34 25.98
CA LEU A 226 20.94 -25.53 25.86
C LEU A 226 20.27 -25.66 27.23
N ALA A 227 20.88 -26.41 28.16
CA ALA A 227 20.37 -26.57 29.52
C ALA A 227 20.28 -25.24 30.30
N GLU A 228 21.22 -24.31 30.08
CA GLU A 228 21.15 -22.96 30.64
C GLU A 228 20.09 -22.09 29.94
N LYS A 229 19.99 -22.17 28.60
CA LYS A 229 18.94 -21.47 27.85
C LYS A 229 17.53 -21.91 28.25
N LEU A 230 17.36 -23.19 28.59
CA LEU A 230 16.09 -23.76 29.07
C LEU A 230 15.69 -23.28 30.47
N LYS A 231 16.54 -22.53 31.18
CA LYS A 231 16.19 -21.88 32.46
C LYS A 231 15.82 -20.40 32.27
N ASP A 232 16.11 -19.84 31.11
CA ASP A 232 15.88 -18.43 30.77
C ASP A 232 14.54 -18.29 30.03
N ASP A 233 13.59 -17.61 30.66
CA ASP A 233 12.24 -17.39 30.12
C ASP A 233 12.23 -16.71 28.75
N SER A 234 13.17 -15.79 28.52
CA SER A 234 13.25 -15.03 27.27
C SER A 234 13.69 -15.89 26.08
N LYS A 235 14.40 -16.99 26.35
CA LYS A 235 14.97 -17.90 25.34
C LYS A 235 14.31 -19.27 25.34
N PHE A 236 13.37 -19.51 26.24
CA PHE A 236 12.75 -20.81 26.43
C PHE A 236 12.10 -21.36 25.16
N SER A 237 11.39 -20.52 24.39
CA SER A 237 10.69 -20.92 23.16
C SER A 237 11.64 -21.46 22.07
N GLU A 238 12.80 -20.82 21.90
CA GLU A 238 13.83 -21.29 20.97
C GLU A 238 14.51 -22.55 21.49
N ALA A 239 14.86 -22.56 22.79
CA ALA A 239 15.56 -23.66 23.43
C ALA A 239 14.74 -24.95 23.47
N ILE A 240 13.44 -24.87 23.76
CA ILE A 240 12.56 -26.05 23.82
C ILE A 240 12.39 -26.72 22.45
N THR A 241 12.40 -25.93 21.37
CA THR A 241 12.34 -26.43 20.00
C THR A 241 13.58 -27.25 19.65
N VAL A 242 14.76 -26.81 20.10
CA VAL A 242 16.02 -27.54 19.91
C VAL A 242 16.04 -28.83 20.75
N LEU A 243 15.58 -28.76 22.01
CA LEU A 243 15.48 -29.95 22.86
C LEU A 243 14.55 -31.01 22.24
N LEU A 244 13.39 -30.60 21.72
CA LEU A 244 12.45 -31.47 21.01
C LEU A 244 13.12 -32.13 19.81
N THR A 245 13.79 -31.34 18.97
CA THR A 245 14.48 -31.83 17.77
C THR A 245 15.55 -32.88 18.10
N TRP A 246 16.31 -32.67 19.18
CA TRP A 246 17.31 -33.66 19.62
C TRP A 246 16.71 -34.96 20.15
N ILE A 247 15.59 -34.87 20.87
CA ILE A 247 14.86 -36.05 21.36
C ILE A 247 14.29 -36.85 20.19
N GLU A 248 13.63 -36.19 19.23
CA GLU A 248 13.05 -36.83 18.03
C GLU A 248 14.10 -37.50 17.14
N ARG A 249 15.32 -36.96 17.09
CA ARG A 249 16.46 -37.53 16.36
C ARG A 249 17.12 -38.73 17.05
N GLY A 250 16.74 -39.04 18.29
CA GLY A 250 17.30 -40.15 19.04
C GLY A 250 18.67 -39.85 19.67
N GLU A 251 18.99 -38.58 19.95
CA GLU A 251 20.25 -38.20 20.65
C GLU A 251 20.25 -38.64 22.13
N VAL A 252 19.08 -39.03 22.66
CA VAL A 252 18.92 -39.61 23.99
C VAL A 252 19.38 -41.06 23.99
N ASN A 253 20.51 -41.33 24.65
CA ASN A 253 21.07 -42.66 24.81
C ASN A 253 21.46 -42.91 26.27
N ARG A 254 21.90 -44.13 26.60
CA ARG A 254 22.27 -44.49 27.99
C ARG A 254 23.32 -43.58 28.63
N ARG A 255 24.20 -42.93 27.84
CA ARG A 255 25.22 -42.02 28.35
C ARG A 255 24.69 -40.59 28.53
N SER A 256 23.80 -40.12 27.66
CA SER A 256 23.24 -38.76 27.68
C SER A 256 21.91 -38.64 28.45
N ALA A 257 21.28 -39.75 28.83
CA ALA A 257 19.95 -39.80 29.45
C ALA A 257 19.77 -38.88 30.67
N ASN A 258 20.76 -38.83 31.57
CA ASN A 258 20.69 -37.97 32.75
C ASN A 258 20.71 -36.48 32.38
N GLN A 259 21.50 -36.08 31.38
CA GLN A 259 21.58 -34.70 30.90
C GLN A 259 20.27 -34.27 30.24
N PHE A 260 19.69 -35.12 29.39
CA PHE A 260 18.38 -34.87 28.80
C PHE A 260 17.25 -34.86 29.83
N TYR A 261 17.31 -35.74 30.83
CA TYR A 261 16.34 -35.74 31.92
C TYR A 261 16.37 -34.40 32.69
N SER A 262 17.56 -33.88 33.01
CA SER A 262 17.68 -32.55 33.62
C SER A 262 17.12 -31.42 32.74
N MET A 263 17.33 -31.48 31.42
CA MET A 263 16.72 -30.52 30.47
C MET A 263 15.19 -30.63 30.43
N VAL A 264 14.65 -31.84 30.48
CA VAL A 264 13.19 -32.09 30.58
C VAL A 264 12.63 -31.59 31.92
N GLN A 265 13.38 -31.72 33.01
CA GLN A 265 12.99 -31.13 34.30
C GLN A 265 12.94 -29.61 34.24
N SER A 266 13.90 -28.96 33.59
CA SER A 266 13.85 -27.52 33.33
C SER A 266 12.58 -27.16 32.56
N ALA A 267 12.26 -27.87 31.48
CA ALA A 267 11.02 -27.66 30.72
C ALA A 267 9.74 -27.82 31.56
N ASN A 268 9.70 -28.81 32.46
CA ASN A 268 8.56 -29.01 33.37
C ASN A 268 8.43 -27.88 34.42
N SER A 269 9.53 -27.22 34.80
CA SER A 269 9.48 -26.05 35.67
C SER A 269 8.70 -24.89 35.03
N HIS A 270 8.84 -24.70 33.71
CA HIS A 270 8.09 -23.68 32.97
C HIS A 270 6.57 -23.95 32.95
N VAL A 271 6.13 -25.21 32.98
CA VAL A 271 4.68 -25.53 33.06
C VAL A 271 4.08 -24.96 34.35
N ARG A 272 4.74 -25.15 35.50
CA ARG A 272 4.27 -24.60 36.78
C ARG A 272 4.27 -23.08 36.76
N ARG A 273 5.32 -22.47 36.20
CA ARG A 273 5.40 -21.01 36.05
C ARG A 273 4.24 -20.48 35.20
N LEU A 274 3.99 -21.08 34.05
CA LEU A 274 2.90 -20.69 33.13
C LEU A 274 1.52 -20.83 33.78
N MET A 275 1.30 -21.86 34.60
CA MET A 275 0.05 -21.99 35.35
C MET A 275 -0.14 -20.87 36.38
N ASN A 276 0.93 -20.47 37.08
CA ASN A 276 0.89 -19.36 38.02
C ASN A 276 0.69 -18.01 37.30
N GLU A 277 1.33 -17.82 36.14
CA GLU A 277 1.17 -16.63 35.30
C GLU A 277 -0.26 -16.53 34.75
N LYS A 278 -0.85 -17.65 34.31
CA LYS A 278 -2.28 -17.73 33.93
C LYS A 278 -3.18 -17.30 35.09
N ALA A 279 -2.97 -17.86 36.28
CA ALA A 279 -3.75 -17.51 37.46
C ALA A 279 -3.61 -16.03 37.84
N ALA A 280 -2.41 -15.46 37.70
CA ALA A 280 -2.18 -14.03 37.92
C ALA A 280 -2.95 -13.16 36.91
N HIS A 281 -2.91 -13.50 35.61
CA HIS A 281 -3.67 -12.78 34.59
C HIS A 281 -5.19 -12.94 34.75
N GLU A 282 -5.67 -14.10 35.18
CA GLU A 282 -7.07 -14.30 35.52
C GLU A 282 -7.48 -13.39 36.70
N GLN A 283 -6.64 -13.29 37.72
CA GLN A 283 -6.88 -12.38 38.84
C GLN A 283 -6.85 -10.90 38.42
N GLU A 284 -5.90 -10.49 37.57
CA GLU A 284 -5.84 -9.13 37.02
C GLU A 284 -7.08 -8.81 36.17
N MET A 285 -7.54 -9.75 35.37
CA MET A 285 -8.77 -9.61 34.58
C MET A 285 -9.98 -9.37 35.49
N GLU A 286 -10.12 -10.15 36.56
CA GLU A 286 -11.23 -10.02 37.50
C GLU A 286 -11.20 -8.69 38.24
N GLN A 287 -10.01 -8.24 38.67
CA GLN A 287 -9.83 -6.91 39.25
C GLN A 287 -10.19 -5.79 38.26
N ALA A 288 -9.86 -5.94 36.98
CA ALA A 288 -10.21 -4.96 35.95
C ALA A 288 -11.73 -4.92 35.69
N LYS A 289 -12.40 -6.07 35.66
CA LYS A 289 -13.87 -6.17 35.56
C LYS A 289 -14.54 -5.45 36.74
N GLU A 290 -14.10 -5.71 37.96
CA GLU A 290 -14.63 -5.08 39.17
C GLU A 290 -14.36 -3.56 39.18
N SER A 291 -13.17 -3.13 38.76
CA SER A 291 -12.86 -1.69 38.61
C SER A 291 -13.79 -1.00 37.60
N PHE A 292 -14.04 -1.64 36.45
CA PHE A 292 -14.95 -1.13 35.44
C PHE A 292 -16.39 -1.05 35.96
N LYS A 293 -16.88 -2.08 36.66
CA LYS A 293 -18.20 -2.12 37.29
C LYS A 293 -18.39 -0.98 38.29
N ASN A 294 -17.38 -0.70 39.10
CA ASN A 294 -17.39 0.41 40.04
C ASN A 294 -17.41 1.78 39.33
N ALA A 295 -16.61 1.94 38.28
CA ALA A 295 -16.64 3.16 37.46
C ALA A 295 -18.01 3.38 36.79
N LEU A 296 -18.60 2.32 36.22
CA LEU A 296 -19.91 2.35 35.57
C LEU A 296 -21.03 2.68 36.58
N THR A 297 -20.96 2.13 37.79
CA THR A 297 -21.88 2.47 38.89
C THR A 297 -21.77 3.96 39.27
N GLY A 298 -20.55 4.50 39.30
CA GLY A 298 -20.31 5.94 39.52
C GLY A 298 -20.94 6.81 38.43
N ILE A 299 -20.79 6.44 37.16
CA ILE A 299 -21.40 7.13 36.02
C ILE A 299 -22.94 7.10 36.11
N LEU A 300 -23.52 5.94 36.43
CA LEU A 300 -24.97 5.79 36.61
C LEU A 300 -25.51 6.70 37.71
N THR A 301 -24.81 6.78 38.84
CA THR A 301 -25.17 7.67 39.95
C THR A 301 -25.21 9.14 39.49
N GLN A 302 -24.25 9.58 38.68
CA GLN A 302 -24.25 10.94 38.12
C GLN A 302 -25.41 11.15 37.15
N PHE A 303 -25.71 10.20 36.28
CA PHE A 303 -26.88 10.28 35.40
C PHE A 303 -28.19 10.34 36.18
N GLU A 304 -28.34 9.59 37.27
CA GLU A 304 -29.51 9.66 38.15
C GLU A 304 -29.69 11.05 38.75
N GLN A 305 -28.61 11.68 39.21
CA GLN A 305 -28.63 13.06 39.73
C GLN A 305 -29.04 14.06 38.63
N ILE A 306 -28.48 13.94 37.42
CA ILE A 306 -28.82 14.80 36.28
C ILE A 306 -30.29 14.65 35.90
N VAL A 307 -30.78 13.41 35.79
CA VAL A 307 -32.20 13.12 35.51
C VAL A 307 -33.10 13.68 36.61
N ALA A 308 -32.70 13.60 37.88
CA ALA A 308 -33.43 14.20 38.99
C ALA A 308 -33.53 15.74 38.88
N VAL A 309 -32.46 16.42 38.44
CA VAL A 309 -32.46 17.87 38.17
C VAL A 309 -33.48 18.20 37.07
N PHE A 310 -33.44 17.49 35.93
CA PHE A 310 -34.38 17.72 34.85
C PHE A 310 -35.83 17.45 35.27
N ASN A 311 -36.08 16.37 36.01
CA ASN A 311 -37.39 16.09 36.58
C ASN A 311 -37.86 17.23 37.49
N ALA A 312 -36.98 17.78 38.35
CA ALA A 312 -37.31 18.94 39.16
C ALA A 312 -37.59 20.20 38.33
N SER A 313 -36.84 20.45 37.26
CA SER A 313 -37.05 21.58 36.35
C SER A 313 -38.39 21.52 35.58
N THR A 314 -38.93 20.32 35.36
CA THR A 314 -40.25 20.13 34.72
C THR A 314 -41.44 20.30 35.68
N ARG A 315 -41.21 20.49 36.99
CA ARG A 315 -42.28 20.76 37.95
C ARG A 315 -42.83 22.17 37.74
N GLN A 316 -44.15 22.34 37.87
CA GLN A 316 -44.87 23.60 37.62
C GLN A 316 -44.16 24.84 38.19
N LYS A 317 -43.70 24.74 39.45
CA LYS A 317 -43.02 25.84 40.17
C LYS A 317 -41.79 26.39 39.44
N ALA A 318 -40.98 25.53 38.81
CA ALA A 318 -39.83 25.94 38.02
C ALA A 318 -40.21 26.16 36.54
N TRP A 319 -41.07 25.29 36.02
CA TRP A 319 -41.48 25.25 34.61
C TRP A 319 -42.04 26.58 34.12
N ASP A 320 -42.90 27.24 34.90
CA ASP A 320 -43.55 28.49 34.51
C ASP A 320 -42.58 29.65 34.32
N HIS A 321 -41.41 29.59 34.96
CA HIS A 321 -40.37 30.61 34.86
C HIS A 321 -39.47 30.44 33.62
N PHE A 322 -39.43 29.25 33.01
CA PHE A 322 -38.65 29.00 31.80
C PHE A 322 -39.37 29.50 30.55
N SER A 323 -38.62 30.00 29.58
CA SER A 323 -39.14 30.36 28.26
C SER A 323 -39.55 29.12 27.46
N LYS A 324 -40.38 29.31 26.43
CA LYS A 324 -40.82 28.22 25.53
C LYS A 324 -39.64 27.47 24.88
N ALA A 325 -38.57 28.19 24.52
CA ALA A 325 -37.37 27.59 23.95
C ALA A 325 -36.57 26.80 24.99
N GLN A 326 -36.42 27.33 26.20
CA GLN A 326 -35.73 26.66 27.31
C GLN A 326 -36.46 25.36 27.71
N ARG A 327 -37.79 25.39 27.81
CA ARG A 327 -38.63 24.21 28.08
C ARG A 327 -38.42 23.10 27.05
N LYS A 328 -38.37 23.45 25.77
CA LYS A 328 -38.10 22.49 24.68
C LYS A 328 -36.72 21.85 24.83
N ASN A 329 -35.70 22.63 25.16
CA ASN A 329 -34.34 22.11 25.38
C ASN A 329 -34.27 21.20 26.60
N ILE A 330 -34.89 21.58 27.72
CA ILE A 330 -34.93 20.76 28.95
C ILE A 330 -35.61 19.42 28.70
N ASP A 331 -36.71 19.39 27.94
CA ASP A 331 -37.40 18.13 27.60
C ASP A 331 -36.52 17.21 26.72
N ILE A 332 -35.79 17.79 25.76
CA ILE A 332 -34.85 17.03 24.92
C ILE A 332 -33.70 16.45 25.75
N TRP A 333 -33.05 17.27 26.58
CA TRP A 333 -31.95 16.82 27.43
C TRP A 333 -32.39 15.77 28.43
N ARG A 334 -33.59 15.93 29.01
CA ARG A 334 -34.19 14.95 29.90
C ARG A 334 -34.32 13.58 29.24
N LYS A 335 -34.96 13.54 28.07
CA LYS A 335 -35.16 12.29 27.31
C LYS A 335 -33.82 11.62 26.98
N HIS A 336 -32.88 12.41 26.48
CA HIS A 336 -31.56 11.90 26.11
C HIS A 336 -30.78 11.35 27.32
N SER A 337 -30.81 12.03 28.47
CA SER A 337 -30.16 11.55 29.69
C SER A 337 -30.85 10.32 30.30
N GLU A 338 -32.18 10.20 30.20
CA GLU A 338 -32.92 9.00 30.62
C GLU A 338 -32.56 7.79 29.72
N GLU A 339 -32.44 7.99 28.40
CA GLU A 339 -31.99 6.95 27.45
C GLU A 339 -30.57 6.47 27.76
N LEU A 340 -29.60 7.39 27.93
CA LEU A 340 -28.22 7.06 28.26
C LEU A 340 -28.10 6.31 29.59
N ARG A 341 -28.83 6.76 30.62
CA ARG A 341 -28.88 6.08 31.92
C ARG A 341 -29.38 4.64 31.77
N ASN A 342 -30.46 4.43 31.01
CA ASN A 342 -31.03 3.10 30.82
C ASN A 342 -30.07 2.17 30.07
N ALA A 343 -29.38 2.67 29.04
CA ALA A 343 -28.37 1.90 28.30
C ALA A 343 -27.22 1.45 29.20
N HIS A 344 -26.67 2.35 30.02
CA HIS A 344 -25.61 2.00 30.98
C HIS A 344 -26.10 1.07 32.10
N SER A 345 -27.37 1.17 32.50
CA SER A 345 -27.97 0.30 33.51
C SER A 345 -28.15 -1.12 32.97
N GLU A 346 -28.57 -1.26 31.72
CA GLU A 346 -28.65 -2.54 31.03
C GLU A 346 -27.28 -3.20 30.87
N GLN A 347 -26.24 -2.42 30.55
CA GLN A 347 -24.86 -2.90 30.49
C GLN A 347 -24.39 -3.45 31.84
N LEU A 348 -24.66 -2.75 32.95
CA LEU A 348 -24.31 -3.22 34.30
C LEU A 348 -25.07 -4.50 34.69
N MET A 349 -26.35 -4.60 34.31
CA MET A 349 -27.15 -5.80 34.55
C MET A 349 -26.70 -6.99 33.69
N GLY A 350 -26.22 -6.75 32.47
CA GLY A 350 -25.63 -7.78 31.62
C GLY A 350 -24.43 -8.44 32.27
N ILE A 351 -23.50 -7.63 32.81
CA ILE A 351 -22.30 -8.11 33.51
C ILE A 351 -22.67 -8.99 34.72
N ARG A 352 -23.66 -8.56 35.53
CA ARG A 352 -24.11 -9.35 36.71
C ARG A 352 -24.71 -10.71 36.35
N ARG A 353 -25.45 -10.81 35.24
CA ARG A 353 -26.03 -12.09 34.80
C ARG A 353 -24.96 -13.06 34.31
N GLU A 354 -23.92 -12.55 33.66
CA GLU A 354 -22.77 -13.35 33.22
C GLU A 354 -22.02 -13.94 34.43
N GLU A 355 -21.79 -13.13 35.47
CA GLU A 355 -21.20 -13.59 36.76
C GLU A 355 -22.05 -14.67 37.48
N GLU A 356 -23.39 -14.54 37.47
CA GLU A 356 -24.29 -15.52 38.11
C GLU A 356 -24.30 -16.89 37.41
N MET A 357 -24.09 -16.93 36.09
CA MET A 357 -24.08 -18.18 35.30
C MET A 357 -22.79 -18.98 35.48
N GLU A 358 -21.69 -18.35 35.91
CA GLU A 358 -20.38 -19.00 36.10
C GLU A 358 -20.27 -19.80 37.43
N MET A 359 -21.26 -19.70 38.33
CA MET A 359 -21.20 -20.24 39.70
C MET A 359 -21.99 -21.54 39.95
N SER A 360 -22.65 -22.14 38.94
CA SER A 360 -23.72 -23.15 39.14
C SER A 360 -23.34 -24.64 38.96
N ASP A 361 -22.08 -25.03 38.72
CA ASP A 361 -21.75 -26.39 38.22
C ASP A 361 -21.18 -27.38 39.27
N ASP A 362 -21.64 -27.39 40.53
CA ASP A 362 -21.10 -28.32 41.56
C ASP A 362 -22.13 -28.80 42.60
N ASP A 363 -22.85 -29.92 42.37
CA ASP A 363 -23.26 -30.91 43.42
C ASP A 363 -23.96 -32.17 42.86
N SER A 364 -23.59 -33.41 43.27
CA SER A 364 -24.51 -34.59 43.27
C SER A 364 -24.02 -35.88 44.00
N GLY A 365 -24.92 -36.49 44.80
CA GLY A 365 -25.11 -37.95 44.93
C GLY A 365 -25.42 -38.55 46.33
N ASP A 366 -26.54 -39.32 46.49
CA ASP A 366 -26.57 -40.77 46.85
C ASP A 366 -27.99 -41.39 47.03
N ASN A 367 -28.14 -42.74 46.91
CA ASN A 367 -29.41 -43.53 46.87
C ASN A 367 -29.36 -44.84 47.73
N PRO A 368 -30.47 -45.41 48.28
CA PRO A 368 -30.41 -46.73 48.96
C PRO A 368 -31.43 -47.80 48.48
N THR A 369 -31.12 -49.09 48.69
CA THR A 369 -32.02 -50.25 48.46
C THR A 369 -31.85 -51.37 49.50
N LYS A 370 -32.91 -52.19 49.75
CA LYS A 370 -32.86 -53.68 49.94
C LYS A 370 -34.23 -54.36 50.20
N LYS A 371 -34.34 -55.63 49.75
CA LYS A 371 -35.47 -56.62 49.80
C LYS A 371 -35.15 -57.82 50.73
N LEU A 372 -36.14 -58.67 51.09
CA LEU A 372 -35.97 -60.10 51.46
C LEU A 372 -37.25 -61.00 51.20
N ARG A 373 -37.09 -62.34 51.12
CA ARG A 373 -37.94 -63.43 50.52
C ARG A 373 -38.73 -64.37 51.51
N VAL A 374 -39.64 -65.24 50.98
CA VAL A 374 -40.56 -66.23 51.63
C VAL A 374 -40.60 -67.62 50.90
N ASP A 375 -41.25 -68.64 51.52
CA ASP A 375 -41.10 -70.14 51.52
C ASP A 375 -42.16 -71.01 50.77
N ASP A 376 -41.90 -72.33 50.63
CA ASP A 376 -42.35 -73.37 49.65
C ASP A 376 -43.83 -73.60 49.18
N SER A 377 -44.90 -73.16 49.87
CA SER A 377 -46.23 -73.09 49.21
C SER A 377 -46.31 -71.87 48.30
N ALA A 378 -45.45 -70.89 48.56
CA ALA A 378 -45.08 -69.89 47.61
C ALA A 378 -44.36 -70.52 46.43
N LEU A 379 -43.64 -71.67 46.50
CA LEU A 379 -42.84 -72.14 45.36
C LEU A 379 -43.67 -72.54 44.13
N ALA A 380 -44.88 -73.07 44.29
CA ALA A 380 -45.76 -73.42 43.16
C ALA A 380 -46.48 -72.18 42.59
N ALA A 381 -46.95 -71.28 43.46
CA ALA A 381 -47.45 -69.97 43.07
C ALA A 381 -46.34 -69.09 42.47
N GLN A 382 -45.11 -69.26 42.95
CA GLN A 382 -43.87 -68.64 42.50
C GLN A 382 -43.41 -69.31 41.22
N ALA A 383 -43.65 -70.59 40.96
CA ALA A 383 -43.36 -71.20 39.66
C ALA A 383 -44.31 -70.65 38.58
N TYR A 384 -45.60 -70.48 38.91
CA TYR A 384 -46.57 -69.83 38.01
C TYR A 384 -46.29 -68.33 37.83
N ALA A 385 -45.99 -67.62 38.92
CA ALA A 385 -45.60 -66.22 38.88
C ALA A 385 -44.25 -66.03 38.18
N LEU A 386 -43.28 -66.94 38.36
CA LEU A 386 -42.00 -66.94 37.64
C LEU A 386 -42.19 -67.24 36.16
N LYS A 387 -43.20 -68.04 35.79
CA LYS A 387 -43.54 -68.27 34.38
C LYS A 387 -44.17 -67.03 33.75
N GLU A 388 -45.12 -66.40 34.44
CA GLU A 388 -45.73 -65.14 34.00
C GLU A 388 -44.69 -64.00 33.98
N GLU A 389 -43.77 -63.98 34.95
CA GLU A 389 -42.62 -63.07 34.98
C GLU A 389 -41.63 -63.42 33.86
N ASN A 390 -41.43 -64.70 33.52
CA ASN A 390 -40.59 -65.08 32.36
C ASN A 390 -41.21 -64.61 31.05
N ASP A 391 -42.52 -64.76 30.90
CA ASP A 391 -43.26 -64.28 29.73
C ASP A 391 -43.22 -62.75 29.69
N SER A 392 -43.48 -62.06 30.80
CA SER A 392 -43.32 -60.61 30.90
C SER A 392 -41.90 -60.14 30.56
N LEU A 393 -40.87 -60.82 31.09
CA LEU A 393 -39.46 -60.53 30.81
C LEU A 393 -39.09 -60.81 29.36
N ARG A 394 -39.70 -61.82 28.71
CA ARG A 394 -39.52 -62.05 27.27
C ARG A 394 -40.09 -60.91 26.46
N TRP A 395 -41.28 -60.43 26.82
CA TRP A 395 -41.90 -59.27 26.16
C TRP A 395 -41.11 -57.99 26.42
N GLN A 396 -40.56 -57.82 27.63
CA GLN A 396 -39.67 -56.71 27.96
C GLN A 396 -38.34 -56.80 27.20
N LEU A 397 -37.76 -57.99 27.06
CA LEU A 397 -36.55 -58.21 26.27
C LEU A 397 -36.80 -57.95 24.78
N ASP A 398 -37.95 -58.33 24.23
CA ASP A 398 -38.31 -57.98 22.86
C ASP A 398 -38.57 -56.48 22.69
N ALA A 399 -39.15 -55.81 23.70
CA ALA A 399 -39.29 -54.36 23.71
C ALA A 399 -37.91 -53.67 23.76
N TYR A 400 -37.02 -54.08 24.65
CA TYR A 400 -35.64 -53.58 24.71
C TYR A 400 -34.84 -53.92 23.46
N ARG A 401 -35.08 -55.06 22.84
CA ARG A 401 -34.43 -55.45 21.58
C ARG A 401 -34.89 -54.54 20.44
N ASN A 402 -36.18 -54.24 20.36
CA ASN A 402 -36.70 -53.26 19.42
C ASN A 402 -36.19 -51.85 19.70
N GLU A 403 -36.10 -51.44 20.96
CA GLU A 403 -35.56 -50.14 21.35
C GLU A 403 -34.07 -50.02 21.01
N VAL A 404 -33.28 -51.07 21.23
CA VAL A 404 -31.86 -51.13 20.81
C VAL A 404 -31.72 -51.11 19.29
N GLU A 405 -32.60 -51.78 18.55
CA GLU A 405 -32.59 -51.75 17.09
C GLU A 405 -32.94 -50.35 16.56
N LEU A 406 -33.92 -49.68 17.19
CA LEU A 406 -34.29 -48.29 16.91
C LEU A 406 -33.14 -47.33 17.21
N LEU A 407 -32.48 -47.48 18.37
CA LEU A 407 -31.31 -46.67 18.76
C LEU A 407 -30.11 -46.90 17.84
N LYS A 408 -29.90 -48.13 17.33
CA LYS A 408 -28.87 -48.41 16.32
C LYS A 408 -29.20 -47.73 14.99
N GLN A 409 -30.48 -47.71 14.61
CA GLN A 409 -30.94 -47.07 13.39
C GLN A 409 -30.82 -45.54 13.49
N GLU A 410 -31.23 -44.95 14.62
CA GLU A 410 -31.03 -43.53 14.94
C GLU A 410 -29.56 -43.16 14.98
N LYS A 411 -28.70 -43.95 15.63
CA LYS A 411 -27.24 -43.71 15.66
C LYS A 411 -26.61 -43.78 14.26
N GLY A 412 -27.05 -44.73 13.43
CA GLY A 412 -26.61 -44.84 12.04
C GLY A 412 -27.08 -43.68 11.15
N GLN A 413 -28.22 -43.07 11.48
CA GLN A 413 -28.75 -41.87 10.81
C GLN A 413 -28.04 -40.61 11.33
N LEU A 414 -27.76 -40.53 12.64
CA LEU A 414 -27.05 -39.43 13.29
C LEU A 414 -25.64 -39.29 12.74
N PHE A 415 -24.88 -40.39 12.62
CA PHE A 415 -23.52 -40.37 12.06
C PHE A 415 -23.47 -39.87 10.60
N ARG A 416 -24.41 -40.27 9.75
CA ARG A 416 -24.50 -39.76 8.37
C ARG A 416 -24.90 -38.28 8.33
N THR A 417 -25.77 -37.88 9.26
CA THR A 417 -26.25 -36.50 9.33
C THR A 417 -25.16 -35.58 9.87
N GLU A 418 -24.42 -35.99 10.91
CA GLU A 418 -23.28 -35.23 11.47
C GLU A 418 -22.13 -35.07 10.47
N GLU A 419 -21.78 -36.12 9.72
CA GLU A 419 -20.71 -36.02 8.69
C GLU A 419 -21.13 -35.12 7.51
N SER A 420 -22.42 -35.12 7.15
CA SER A 420 -22.96 -34.20 6.14
C SER A 420 -23.03 -32.77 6.67
N LEU A 421 -23.50 -32.57 7.92
CA LEU A 421 -23.65 -31.26 8.54
C LEU A 421 -22.28 -30.59 8.75
N THR A 422 -21.26 -31.35 9.13
CA THR A 422 -19.89 -30.83 9.32
C THR A 422 -19.24 -30.43 8.00
N LYS A 423 -19.44 -31.19 6.92
CA LYS A 423 -18.98 -30.81 5.57
C LYS A 423 -19.71 -29.58 5.04
N ASP A 424 -21.02 -29.49 5.26
CA ASP A 424 -21.81 -28.32 4.87
C ASP A 424 -21.45 -27.07 5.70
N GLN A 425 -21.18 -27.22 7.00
CA GLN A 425 -20.68 -26.13 7.85
C GLN A 425 -19.29 -25.65 7.41
N GLN A 426 -18.38 -26.56 7.06
CA GLN A 426 -17.06 -26.20 6.52
C GLN A 426 -17.17 -25.48 5.17
N LEU A 427 -18.07 -25.92 4.28
CA LEU A 427 -18.33 -25.27 3.00
C LEU A 427 -18.95 -23.88 3.18
N GLN A 428 -19.91 -23.72 4.09
CA GLN A 428 -20.50 -22.43 4.42
C GLN A 428 -19.46 -21.46 4.99
N PHE A 429 -18.60 -21.92 5.89
CA PHE A 429 -17.52 -21.09 6.45
C PHE A 429 -16.52 -20.64 5.38
N LEU A 430 -16.12 -21.55 4.49
CA LEU A 430 -15.23 -21.24 3.38
C LEU A 430 -15.89 -20.26 2.39
N GLN A 431 -17.17 -20.44 2.09
CA GLN A 431 -17.94 -19.57 1.22
C GLN A 431 -18.09 -18.16 1.81
N GLN A 432 -18.35 -18.06 3.12
CA GLN A 432 -18.45 -16.80 3.84
C GLN A 432 -17.10 -16.07 3.90
N THR A 433 -16.01 -16.81 4.08
CA THR A 433 -14.63 -16.29 4.05
C THR A 433 -14.28 -15.76 2.66
N MET A 434 -14.61 -16.49 1.59
CA MET A 434 -14.38 -16.02 0.21
C MET A 434 -15.20 -14.78 -0.13
N GLN A 435 -16.47 -14.72 0.29
CA GLN A 435 -17.30 -13.53 0.09
C GLN A 435 -16.75 -12.32 0.86
N GLY A 436 -16.29 -12.50 2.09
CA GLY A 436 -15.63 -11.46 2.87
C GLY A 436 -14.35 -10.94 2.18
N MET A 437 -13.51 -11.84 1.70
CA MET A 437 -12.29 -11.47 0.98
C MET A 437 -12.59 -10.74 -0.34
N GLN A 438 -13.62 -11.18 -1.08
CA GLN A 438 -14.06 -10.52 -2.30
C GLN A 438 -14.58 -9.10 -2.03
N GLN A 439 -15.35 -8.90 -0.96
CA GLN A 439 -15.83 -7.57 -0.52
C GLN A 439 -14.66 -6.64 -0.16
N VAL A 440 -13.65 -7.14 0.56
CA VAL A 440 -12.46 -6.36 0.93
C VAL A 440 -11.67 -5.96 -0.31
N LEU A 441 -11.49 -6.86 -1.29
CA LEU A 441 -10.82 -6.54 -2.55
C LEU A 441 -11.59 -5.50 -3.38
N LEU A 442 -12.92 -5.62 -3.47
CA LEU A 442 -13.75 -4.64 -4.16
C LEU A 442 -13.72 -3.27 -3.46
N TRP A 443 -13.78 -3.24 -2.13
CA TRP A 443 -13.68 -2.01 -1.36
C TRP A 443 -12.31 -1.34 -1.53
N LYS A 444 -11.22 -2.13 -1.46
CA LYS A 444 -9.86 -1.62 -1.66
C LYS A 444 -9.67 -1.04 -3.06
N ASN A 445 -10.13 -1.76 -4.08
CA ASN A 445 -10.05 -1.29 -5.47
C ASN A 445 -10.91 -0.03 -5.70
N SER A 446 -12.12 0.02 -5.14
CA SER A 446 -12.98 1.21 -5.21
C SER A 446 -12.35 2.41 -4.51
N LYS A 447 -11.67 2.20 -3.37
CA LYS A 447 -10.97 3.26 -2.64
C LYS A 447 -9.74 3.77 -3.40
N GLU A 448 -8.94 2.87 -3.96
CA GLU A 448 -7.80 3.23 -4.82
C GLU A 448 -8.24 4.01 -6.06
N LEU A 449 -9.36 3.62 -6.68
CA LEU A 449 -9.91 4.29 -7.85
C LEU A 449 -10.45 5.70 -7.50
N ASN A 450 -11.09 5.86 -6.34
CA ASN A 450 -11.51 7.17 -5.84
C ASN A 450 -10.32 8.08 -5.48
N ASN A 451 -9.26 7.53 -4.86
CA ASN A 451 -8.05 8.28 -4.57
C ASN A 451 -7.39 8.77 -5.86
N LYS A 452 -7.19 7.89 -6.85
CA LYS A 452 -6.65 8.27 -8.17
C LYS A 452 -7.51 9.31 -8.88
N LYS A 453 -8.83 9.25 -8.73
CA LYS A 453 -9.75 10.26 -9.28
C LYS A 453 -9.58 11.61 -8.58
N SER A 454 -9.40 11.63 -7.26
CA SER A 454 -9.14 12.84 -6.49
C SER A 454 -7.78 13.45 -6.83
N GLU A 455 -6.74 12.62 -6.97
CA GLU A 455 -5.40 13.06 -7.39
C GLU A 455 -5.43 13.66 -8.80
N LEU A 456 -6.22 13.08 -9.72
CA LEU A 456 -6.38 13.62 -11.06
C LEU A 456 -7.10 14.97 -11.07
N GLU A 457 -8.14 15.16 -10.25
CA GLU A 457 -8.82 16.46 -10.13
C GLU A 457 -7.91 17.52 -9.48
N GLN A 458 -7.16 17.17 -8.44
CA GLN A 458 -6.15 18.08 -7.87
C GLN A 458 -5.07 18.45 -8.89
N ALA A 459 -4.56 17.48 -9.66
CA ALA A 459 -3.58 17.75 -10.71
C ALA A 459 -4.15 18.66 -11.82
N LYS A 460 -5.45 18.54 -12.15
CA LYS A 460 -6.12 19.47 -13.08
C LYS A 460 -6.26 20.86 -12.48
N GLU A 461 -6.66 20.98 -11.21
CA GLU A 461 -6.76 22.26 -10.53
C GLU A 461 -5.38 22.94 -10.45
N GLU A 462 -4.34 22.22 -10.07
CA GLU A 462 -2.95 22.70 -10.08
C GLU A 462 -2.48 23.10 -11.48
N GLN A 463 -2.85 22.33 -12.52
CA GLN A 463 -2.56 22.69 -13.90
C GLN A 463 -3.27 23.98 -14.32
N THR A 464 -4.55 24.16 -13.96
CA THR A 464 -5.27 25.40 -14.25
C THR A 464 -4.72 26.58 -13.46
N HIS A 465 -4.30 26.37 -12.22
CA HIS A 465 -3.69 27.39 -11.38
C HIS A 465 -2.31 27.81 -11.90
N THR A 466 -1.46 26.85 -12.26
CA THR A 466 -0.16 27.12 -12.89
C THR A 466 -0.32 27.77 -14.26
N GLN A 467 -1.33 27.39 -15.05
CA GLN A 467 -1.62 28.03 -16.32
C GLN A 467 -2.16 29.47 -16.16
N ALA A 468 -2.97 29.73 -15.13
CA ALA A 468 -3.42 31.08 -14.78
C ALA A 468 -2.23 31.94 -14.28
N MET A 469 -1.39 31.37 -13.42
CA MET A 469 -0.19 32.05 -12.91
C MET A 469 0.83 32.32 -14.03
N LEU A 470 0.97 31.41 -15.00
CA LEU A 470 1.78 31.63 -16.21
C LEU A 470 1.22 32.75 -17.08
N LYS A 471 -0.10 32.89 -17.20
CA LYS A 471 -0.71 34.04 -17.91
C LYS A 471 -0.43 35.35 -17.20
N VAL A 472 -0.59 35.39 -15.88
CA VAL A 472 -0.28 36.58 -15.06
C VAL A 472 1.21 36.94 -15.16
N LEU A 473 2.10 35.95 -15.09
CA LEU A 473 3.53 36.13 -15.27
C LEU A 473 3.88 36.56 -16.70
N GLN A 474 3.21 36.05 -17.74
CA GLN A 474 3.39 36.50 -19.12
C GLN A 474 2.95 37.95 -19.32
N GLU A 475 1.88 38.39 -18.64
CA GLU A 475 1.43 39.78 -18.64
C GLU A 475 2.41 40.69 -17.87
N GLN A 476 2.93 40.23 -16.73
CA GLN A 476 3.94 40.95 -15.94
C GLN A 476 5.30 41.04 -16.66
N VAL A 477 5.72 39.99 -17.38
CA VAL A 477 6.94 39.96 -18.19
C VAL A 477 6.81 40.81 -19.45
N ARG A 478 5.60 40.93 -20.04
CA ARG A 478 5.34 41.93 -21.11
C ARG A 478 5.46 43.37 -20.62
N GLY A 479 5.20 43.63 -19.33
CA GLY A 479 5.35 44.95 -18.70
C GLY A 479 6.78 45.33 -18.31
N LEU A 480 7.70 44.36 -18.18
CA LEU A 480 9.08 44.58 -17.74
C LEU A 480 10.06 44.21 -18.84
N LYS A 481 10.43 45.19 -19.68
CA LYS A 481 11.68 45.12 -20.45
C LYS A 481 12.87 45.13 -19.48
N ALA A 482 13.32 43.96 -19.04
CA ALA A 482 14.60 43.79 -18.36
C ALA A 482 15.21 42.43 -18.74
N SER A 483 16.53 42.42 -18.95
CA SER A 483 17.33 41.29 -19.46
C SER A 483 17.24 40.02 -18.62
N PRO A 484 17.37 38.81 -19.21
CA PRO A 484 17.34 37.56 -18.47
C PRO A 484 18.57 37.42 -17.54
N PRO A 485 18.43 36.85 -16.34
CA PRO A 485 19.56 36.54 -15.47
C PRO A 485 20.34 35.34 -16.02
N LYS A 486 21.67 35.43 -15.95
CA LYS A 486 22.58 34.39 -16.43
C LYS A 486 22.50 33.15 -15.52
N PRO A 487 22.57 31.92 -16.07
CA PRO A 487 22.70 30.73 -15.26
C PRO A 487 24.05 30.75 -14.52
N ILE A 488 24.00 30.56 -13.19
CA ILE A 488 25.19 30.31 -12.37
C ILE A 488 25.83 29.03 -12.89
N GLY A 489 27.04 29.12 -13.44
CA GLY A 489 27.76 27.97 -13.96
C GLY A 489 27.94 26.90 -12.89
N TYR A 490 27.85 25.63 -13.28
CA TYR A 490 27.97 24.46 -12.39
C TYR A 490 29.17 24.54 -11.43
N TYR A 491 30.30 25.09 -11.89
CA TYR A 491 31.49 25.33 -11.08
C TYR A 491 31.28 26.34 -9.93
N ALA A 492 30.57 27.44 -10.19
CA ALA A 492 30.26 28.43 -9.15
C ALA A 492 29.28 27.85 -8.12
N PHE A 493 28.32 27.03 -8.56
CA PHE A 493 27.40 26.33 -7.65
C PHE A 493 28.13 25.39 -6.69
N VAL A 494 29.03 24.54 -7.21
CA VAL A 494 29.80 23.59 -6.39
C VAL A 494 30.77 24.32 -5.45
N PHE A 495 31.46 25.35 -5.94
CA PHE A 495 32.41 26.15 -5.16
C PHE A 495 31.72 26.87 -3.99
N ASN A 496 30.62 27.57 -4.26
CA ASN A 496 29.86 28.28 -3.23
C ASN A 496 29.25 27.31 -2.20
N THR A 497 28.77 26.15 -2.65
CA THR A 497 28.26 25.10 -1.75
C THR A 497 29.34 24.61 -0.78
N GLY A 498 30.57 24.38 -1.26
CA GLY A 498 31.69 23.93 -0.42
C GLY A 498 32.12 24.97 0.61
N ILE A 499 32.19 26.25 0.21
CA ILE A 499 32.56 27.34 1.12
C ILE A 499 31.50 27.55 2.20
N ILE A 500 30.21 27.60 1.81
CA ILE A 500 29.12 27.79 2.77
C ILE A 500 29.03 26.60 3.73
N SER A 501 29.26 25.37 3.24
CA SER A 501 29.33 24.17 4.10
C SER A 501 30.43 24.29 5.16
N THR A 502 31.63 24.72 4.75
CA THR A 502 32.78 24.86 5.66
C THR A 502 32.54 25.96 6.69
N PHE A 503 31.98 27.09 6.27
CA PHE A 503 31.60 28.19 7.15
C PHE A 503 30.56 27.72 8.17
N LEU A 504 29.44 27.16 7.72
CA LEU A 504 28.38 26.72 8.63
C LEU A 504 28.80 25.56 9.54
N HIS A 505 29.78 24.73 9.14
CA HIS A 505 30.32 23.67 9.98
C HIS A 505 31.02 24.20 11.24
N VAL A 506 31.69 25.35 11.15
CA VAL A 506 32.35 25.99 12.31
C VAL A 506 31.43 26.91 13.11
N HIS A 507 30.17 27.08 12.69
CA HIS A 507 29.15 27.90 13.35
C HIS A 507 28.04 27.05 13.98
N PRO A 508 28.18 26.60 15.24
CA PRO A 508 27.22 25.67 15.88
C PRO A 508 25.79 26.21 16.03
N PHE A 509 25.63 27.53 16.06
CA PHE A 509 24.32 28.21 16.15
C PHE A 509 23.74 28.61 14.78
N GLY A 510 24.44 28.31 13.69
CA GLY A 510 24.06 28.72 12.34
C GLY A 510 24.21 30.22 12.08
N ALA A 511 23.97 30.62 10.84
CA ALA A 511 24.10 32.01 10.39
C ALA A 511 22.87 32.46 9.60
N ASN A 512 22.53 33.75 9.69
CA ASN A 512 21.46 34.33 8.87
C ASN A 512 21.97 34.59 7.44
N ILE A 513 21.05 34.83 6.51
CA ILE A 513 21.39 35.01 5.09
C ILE A 513 22.30 36.23 4.86
N GLU A 514 22.08 37.30 5.61
CA GLU A 514 22.87 38.54 5.52
C GLU A 514 24.32 38.33 5.94
N TYR A 515 24.55 37.52 6.99
CA TYR A 515 25.90 37.20 7.45
C TYR A 515 26.62 36.27 6.47
N LEU A 516 25.91 35.27 5.95
CA LEU A 516 26.44 34.40 4.88
C LEU A 516 26.79 35.19 3.63
N TRP A 517 25.93 36.12 3.23
CA TRP A 517 26.16 37.00 2.10
C TRP A 517 27.37 37.92 2.32
N SER A 518 27.48 38.55 3.49
CA SER A 518 28.63 39.39 3.84
C SER A 518 29.95 38.61 3.80
N TYR A 519 29.96 37.36 4.29
CA TYR A 519 31.13 36.49 4.21
C TYR A 519 31.45 36.09 2.76
N MET A 520 30.43 35.69 2.00
CA MET A 520 30.58 35.28 0.60
C MET A 520 31.04 36.43 -0.29
N GLN A 521 30.62 37.66 -0.01
CA GLN A 521 30.99 38.85 -0.77
C GLN A 521 32.50 39.17 -0.68
N GLN A 522 33.19 38.73 0.38
CA GLN A 522 34.65 38.85 0.50
C GLN A 522 35.39 37.90 -0.45
N LEU A 523 34.74 36.82 -0.89
CA LEU A 523 35.33 35.75 -1.70
C LEU A 523 34.86 35.83 -3.17
N ASP A 524 33.59 36.15 -3.39
CA ASP A 524 33.00 36.43 -4.69
C ASP A 524 32.07 37.64 -4.60
N SER A 525 32.50 38.77 -5.14
CA SER A 525 31.72 40.02 -5.10
C SER A 525 30.49 40.01 -6.00
N ARG A 526 30.30 38.96 -6.83
CA ARG A 526 29.18 38.86 -7.78
C ARG A 526 27.98 38.10 -7.23
N ILE A 527 28.11 37.46 -6.07
CA ILE A 527 27.04 36.66 -5.47
C ILE A 527 26.03 37.53 -4.72
N SER A 528 24.75 37.31 -4.97
CA SER A 528 23.65 37.98 -4.27
C SER A 528 23.11 37.12 -3.12
N ALA A 529 22.52 37.77 -2.11
CA ALA A 529 21.88 37.07 -0.99
C ALA A 529 20.78 36.08 -1.46
N ASN A 530 20.04 36.44 -2.51
CA ASN A 530 19.00 35.60 -3.10
C ASN A 530 19.58 34.32 -3.76
N GLU A 531 20.76 34.41 -4.39
CA GLU A 531 21.41 33.23 -4.97
C GLU A 531 21.92 32.26 -3.90
N ILE A 532 22.40 32.79 -2.75
CA ILE A 532 22.79 31.98 -1.59
C ILE A 532 21.54 31.29 -1.01
N GLU A 533 20.43 32.00 -0.85
CA GLU A 533 19.20 31.42 -0.31
C GLU A 533 18.64 30.31 -1.23
N MET A 534 18.62 30.55 -2.54
CA MET A 534 18.21 29.55 -3.54
C MET A 534 19.12 28.32 -3.55
N LEU A 535 20.44 28.51 -3.36
CA LEU A 535 21.39 27.40 -3.25
C LEU A 535 21.13 26.54 -2.02
N LEU A 536 20.94 27.17 -0.86
CA LEU A 536 20.67 26.48 0.41
C LEU A 536 19.35 25.70 0.38
N MET A 537 18.30 26.31 -0.19
CA MET A 537 17.00 25.66 -0.39
C MET A 537 17.06 24.45 -1.33
N ARG A 538 17.99 24.45 -2.30
CA ARG A 538 18.15 23.35 -3.27
C ARG A 538 18.83 22.11 -2.66
N LEU A 539 19.45 22.23 -1.49
CA LEU A 539 20.21 21.16 -0.84
C LEU A 539 19.70 20.88 0.60
N PRO A 540 18.44 20.44 0.77
CA PRO A 540 17.80 20.27 2.08
C PRO A 540 18.42 19.15 2.94
N ARG A 541 19.21 18.25 2.33
CA ARG A 541 19.95 17.22 3.05
C ARG A 541 21.28 17.72 3.62
N MET A 542 21.76 18.87 3.18
CA MET A 542 23.03 19.46 3.64
C MET A 542 22.79 20.68 4.52
N PHE A 543 21.75 21.46 4.24
CA PHE A 543 21.43 22.69 4.96
C PHE A 543 19.99 22.67 5.45
N LYS A 544 19.80 23.10 6.70
CA LYS A 544 18.50 23.20 7.34
C LYS A 544 18.26 24.63 7.82
N GLN A 545 17.07 25.16 7.55
CA GLN A 545 16.64 26.43 8.08
C GLN A 545 15.98 26.22 9.45
N GLU A 546 16.44 26.97 10.45
CA GLU A 546 15.90 26.98 11.80
C GLU A 546 15.53 28.40 12.20
N PHE A 547 14.50 28.51 13.04
CA PHE A 547 14.06 29.77 13.61
C PHE A 547 14.53 29.84 15.06
N THR A 548 15.28 30.88 15.40
CA THR A 548 15.78 31.13 16.77
C THR A 548 15.19 32.42 17.31
N GLY A 549 14.57 32.39 18.49
CA GLY A 549 13.96 33.56 19.15
C GLY A 549 12.45 33.39 19.43
N VAL A 550 11.83 34.37 20.10
CA VAL A 550 10.39 34.37 20.41
C VAL A 550 9.79 35.74 20.04
N GLY A 551 8.68 35.74 19.30
CA GLY A 551 7.96 36.96 18.92
C GLY A 551 8.75 37.86 17.97
N ALA A 552 8.96 39.12 18.34
CA ALA A 552 9.65 40.13 17.51
C ALA A 552 11.16 39.89 17.34
N THR A 553 11.75 38.90 18.03
CA THR A 553 13.17 38.52 17.95
C THR A 553 13.42 37.25 17.14
N LEU A 554 12.43 36.81 16.36
CA LEU A 554 12.52 35.60 15.55
C LEU A 554 13.51 35.79 14.39
N GLU A 555 14.67 35.15 14.48
CA GLU A 555 15.70 35.17 13.45
C GLU A 555 15.71 33.87 12.64
N LYS A 556 15.82 34.01 11.31
CA LYS A 556 16.03 32.89 10.39
C LYS A 556 17.52 32.57 10.30
N ARG A 557 17.91 31.35 10.68
CA ARG A 557 19.30 30.89 10.63
C ARG A 557 19.42 29.59 9.84
N TRP A 558 20.52 29.45 9.10
CA TRP A 558 20.87 28.26 8.36
C TRP A 558 21.94 27.47 9.09
N LYS A 559 21.76 26.14 9.17
CA LYS A 559 22.71 25.20 9.77
C LYS A 559 23.14 24.12 8.79
N PHE A 560 24.36 23.63 8.95
CA PHE A 560 24.88 22.50 8.19
C PHE A 560 24.57 21.18 8.92
N CYS A 561 23.90 20.25 8.23
CA CYS A 561 23.36 19.00 8.81
C CYS A 561 23.72 17.73 8.02
N ALA A 562 24.64 17.80 7.06
CA ALA A 562 24.96 16.69 6.15
C ALA A 562 25.38 15.38 6.86
N PHE A 563 25.91 15.47 8.09
CA PHE A 563 26.42 14.32 8.85
C PHE A 563 25.48 13.83 9.97
N GLU A 564 24.33 14.47 10.21
CA GLU A 564 23.43 14.07 11.31
C GLU A 564 22.79 12.68 11.09
N GLY A 565 22.66 12.24 9.84
CA GLY A 565 22.13 10.92 9.48
C GLY A 565 23.12 9.74 9.54
N ILE A 566 24.40 9.97 9.83
CA ILE A 566 25.44 8.91 9.83
C ILE A 566 25.67 8.33 11.24
N LYS A 567 25.11 8.95 12.30
CA LYS A 567 25.26 8.49 13.69
C LYS A 567 24.27 7.38 14.11
N THR A 568 23.51 6.82 13.17
CA THR A 568 22.59 5.70 13.41
C THR A 568 22.96 4.50 12.54
N ILE A 569 24.05 3.82 12.91
CA ILE A 569 24.31 2.42 12.59
C ILE A 569 24.81 1.74 13.85
#